data_AF-A0A381SHI4-F1
#
_entry.id   AF-A0A381SHI4-F1
#
_cell.length_a   1.000
_cell.length_b   1.000
_cell.length_c   1.000
_cell.angle_alpha   90.00
_cell.angle_beta   90.00
_cell.angle_gamma   90.00
#
_symmetry.space_group_name_H-M   'P 1'
#
loop_
_entity.id
_entity.type
_entity.pdbx_description
1 polymer ?
#
loop_
_entity_poly.entity_id
_entity_poly.type
_entity_poly.pdbx_seq_one_letter_code
_entity_poly.pdbx_strand_id
1 'polypeptide(L)'
;MRDLIIEKNKYSIDKLYLLLISIAILAPGFGAIDNNAIRWLFLSVISGFYILKLLLSKRYILPQKKLTLATIIGTFFFLVWSSINSPNPNEGFISLYKLIIIVTIFFSCLTALKSIEKPLLYISTVFAYSLLTEGGFTLIDYLNQDNFTGIANNRNISSSSIIIKLPFLIYIISKTSKISLKNHKIKLNAGKES
;
A
#
# COMPACT_ATOMS: atom_id res chain seq x y z
N MET A 1 16.03 -18.69 -21.51
CA MET A 1 16.19 -17.23 -21.41
C MET A 1 14.86 -16.48 -21.32
N ARG A 2 13.88 -16.76 -22.20
CA ARG A 2 12.51 -16.20 -22.10
C ARG A 2 11.84 -16.48 -20.74
N ASP A 3 11.96 -17.69 -20.20
CA ASP A 3 11.29 -18.03 -18.93
C ASP A 3 11.88 -17.31 -17.71
N LEU A 4 13.20 -17.09 -17.69
CA LEU A 4 13.87 -16.28 -16.67
C LEU A 4 13.49 -14.79 -16.76
N ILE A 5 13.31 -14.26 -17.98
CA ILE A 5 12.83 -12.89 -18.19
C ILE A 5 11.38 -12.78 -17.71
N ILE A 6 10.53 -13.77 -18.01
CA ILE A 6 9.13 -13.81 -17.57
C ILE A 6 9.06 -13.87 -16.04
N GLU A 7 9.86 -14.71 -15.37
CA GLU A 7 9.89 -14.76 -13.90
C GLU A 7 10.38 -13.45 -13.28
N LYS A 8 11.50 -12.89 -13.76
CA LYS A 8 12.04 -11.63 -13.24
C LYS A 8 11.07 -10.46 -13.45
N ASN A 9 10.40 -10.40 -14.60
CA ASN A 9 9.40 -9.38 -14.92
C ASN A 9 8.11 -9.57 -14.08
N LYS A 10 7.78 -10.81 -13.71
CA LYS A 10 6.62 -11.13 -12.86
C LYS A 10 6.72 -10.51 -11.47
N TYR A 11 7.89 -10.61 -10.85
CA TYR A 11 8.18 -9.96 -9.58
C TYR A 11 8.16 -8.43 -9.68
N SER A 12 8.46 -7.88 -10.86
CA SER A 12 8.39 -6.43 -11.11
C SER A 12 6.96 -5.90 -11.07
N ILE A 13 5.98 -6.65 -11.62
CA ILE A 13 4.58 -6.22 -11.65
C ILE A 13 3.97 -6.22 -10.24
N ASP A 14 4.25 -7.25 -9.44
CA ASP A 14 3.73 -7.34 -8.06
C ASP A 14 4.31 -6.22 -7.17
N LYS A 15 5.60 -5.88 -7.37
CA LYS A 15 6.23 -4.70 -6.76
C LYS A 15 5.58 -3.40 -7.21
N LEU A 16 5.38 -3.23 -8.53
CA LEU A 16 4.76 -2.05 -9.11
C LEU A 16 3.34 -1.84 -8.56
N TYR A 17 2.55 -2.90 -8.45
CA TYR A 17 1.20 -2.85 -7.87
C TYR A 17 1.21 -2.27 -6.43
N LEU A 18 2.06 -2.81 -5.56
CA LEU A 18 2.18 -2.34 -4.17
C LEU A 18 2.65 -0.87 -4.08
N LEU A 19 3.56 -0.46 -4.96
CA LEU A 19 4.01 0.93 -5.07
C LEU A 19 2.85 1.84 -5.50
N LEU A 20 2.13 1.47 -6.56
CA LEU A 20 1.01 2.24 -7.11
C LEU A 20 -0.11 2.42 -6.09
N ILE A 21 -0.49 1.37 -5.35
CA ILE A 21 -1.49 1.51 -4.28
C ILE A 21 -1.03 2.45 -3.18
N SER A 22 0.24 2.38 -2.79
CA SER A 22 0.78 3.24 -1.73
C SER A 22 0.80 4.71 -2.13
N ILE A 23 1.03 5.00 -3.42
CA ILE A 23 0.96 6.35 -3.99
C ILE A 23 -0.49 6.81 -4.21
N ALA A 24 -1.40 5.91 -4.60
CA ALA A 24 -2.81 6.24 -4.84
C ALA A 24 -3.51 6.80 -3.59
N ILE A 25 -3.13 6.33 -2.40
CA ILE A 25 -3.63 6.86 -1.13
C ILE A 25 -3.15 8.29 -0.89
N LEU A 26 -1.99 8.66 -1.44
CA LEU A 26 -1.42 10.00 -1.39
C LEU A 26 -1.86 10.90 -2.54
N ALA A 27 -2.76 10.44 -3.42
CA ALA A 27 -3.19 11.23 -4.57
C ALA A 27 -3.77 12.59 -4.09
N PRO A 28 -3.34 13.70 -4.71
CA PRO A 28 -3.89 15.01 -4.41
C PRO A 28 -5.33 15.12 -4.93
N GLY A 29 -6.05 16.11 -4.42
CA GLY A 29 -7.43 16.37 -4.80
C GLY A 29 -7.68 16.82 -6.23
N PHE A 30 -6.64 17.27 -6.95
CA PHE A 30 -6.75 17.90 -8.27
C PHE A 30 -7.83 19.01 -8.34
N GLY A 31 -8.04 19.75 -7.24
CA GLY A 31 -9.05 20.80 -7.18
C GLY A 31 -10.50 20.31 -7.07
N ALA A 32 -10.72 19.00 -6.90
CA ALA A 32 -12.05 18.48 -6.60
C ALA A 32 -12.50 18.85 -5.18
N ILE A 33 -13.82 19.02 -5.03
CA ILE A 33 -14.45 19.30 -3.73
C ILE A 33 -14.25 18.12 -2.76
N ASP A 34 -14.23 16.88 -3.28
CA ASP A 34 -13.99 15.67 -2.49
C ASP A 34 -12.76 14.88 -3.00
N ASN A 35 -11.62 15.07 -2.31
CA ASN A 35 -10.39 14.33 -2.56
C ASN A 35 -10.54 12.83 -2.28
N ASN A 36 -11.48 12.44 -1.42
CA ASN A 36 -11.67 11.05 -1.03
C ASN A 36 -12.16 10.23 -2.23
N ALA A 37 -13.13 10.75 -2.98
CA ALA A 37 -13.69 10.09 -4.16
C ALA A 37 -12.61 9.74 -5.21
N ILE A 38 -11.71 10.68 -5.49
CA ILE A 38 -10.59 10.47 -6.44
C ILE A 38 -9.64 9.36 -5.95
N ARG A 39 -9.31 9.34 -4.66
CA ARG A 39 -8.46 8.29 -4.07
C ARG A 39 -9.11 6.91 -4.20
N TRP A 40 -10.41 6.80 -3.90
CA TRP A 40 -11.15 5.56 -4.07
C TRP A 40 -11.21 5.10 -5.53
N LEU A 41 -11.28 6.04 -6.48
CA LEU A 41 -11.24 5.73 -7.90
C LEU A 41 -9.86 5.21 -8.32
N PHE A 42 -8.76 5.86 -7.92
CA PHE A 42 -7.42 5.35 -8.23
C PHE A 42 -7.18 3.96 -7.65
N LEU A 43 -7.61 3.75 -6.41
CA LEU A 43 -7.54 2.45 -5.74
C LEU A 43 -8.31 1.38 -6.52
N SER A 44 -9.54 1.64 -6.94
CA SER A 44 -10.33 0.65 -7.69
C SER A 44 -9.76 0.35 -9.07
N VAL A 45 -9.27 1.36 -9.79
CA VAL A 45 -8.65 1.18 -11.11
C VAL A 45 -7.37 0.34 -11.01
N ILE A 46 -6.46 0.69 -10.10
CA ILE A 46 -5.19 -0.03 -9.92
C ILE A 46 -5.45 -1.47 -9.48
N SER A 47 -6.35 -1.69 -8.52
CA SER A 47 -6.74 -3.03 -8.09
C SER A 47 -7.43 -3.82 -9.20
N GLY A 48 -8.28 -3.18 -10.00
CA GLY A 48 -8.95 -3.81 -11.14
C GLY A 48 -7.95 -4.36 -12.16
N PHE A 49 -6.95 -3.57 -12.55
CA PHE A 49 -5.89 -4.04 -13.45
C PHE A 49 -5.08 -5.20 -12.87
N TYR A 50 -4.76 -5.14 -11.57
CA TYR A 50 -4.00 -6.21 -10.93
C TYR A 50 -4.79 -7.52 -10.84
N ILE A 51 -6.09 -7.45 -10.52
CA ILE A 51 -6.99 -8.61 -10.53
C ILE A 51 -7.11 -9.17 -11.94
N LEU A 52 -7.24 -8.33 -12.97
CA LEU A 52 -7.26 -8.76 -14.36
C LEU A 52 -5.99 -9.55 -14.72
N LYS A 53 -4.83 -9.05 -14.29
CA LYS A 53 -3.56 -9.78 -14.44
C LYS A 53 -3.55 -11.12 -13.69
N LEU A 54 -4.06 -11.16 -12.46
CA LEU A 54 -4.19 -12.42 -11.71
C LEU A 54 -5.12 -13.41 -12.43
N LEU A 55 -6.21 -12.88 -13.01
CA LEU A 55 -7.18 -13.68 -13.75
C LEU A 55 -6.56 -14.31 -15.00
N LEU A 56 -5.92 -13.49 -15.83
CA LEU A 56 -5.25 -13.91 -17.06
C LEU A 56 -4.09 -14.89 -16.80
N SER A 57 -3.38 -14.71 -15.68
CA SER A 57 -2.25 -15.58 -15.32
C SER A 57 -2.66 -16.85 -14.55
N LYS A 58 -3.96 -17.06 -14.30
CA LYS A 58 -4.51 -18.18 -13.51
C LYS A 58 -3.85 -18.32 -12.13
N ARG A 59 -3.35 -17.23 -11.55
CA ARG A 59 -2.62 -17.22 -10.26
C ARG A 59 -3.50 -16.80 -9.09
N TYR A 60 -4.71 -17.35 -9.02
CA TYR A 60 -5.59 -17.12 -7.88
C TYR A 60 -5.06 -17.88 -6.67
N ILE A 61 -4.19 -17.25 -5.91
CA ILE A 61 -3.80 -17.75 -4.60
C ILE A 61 -4.71 -17.03 -3.61
N LEU A 62 -5.91 -17.57 -3.38
CA LEU A 62 -6.70 -17.13 -2.23
C LEU A 62 -5.87 -17.44 -0.97
N PRO A 63 -5.38 -16.42 -0.25
CA PRO A 63 -4.56 -16.67 0.92
C PRO A 63 -5.49 -17.20 2.02
N GLN A 64 -5.34 -18.48 2.33
CA GLN A 64 -6.08 -19.19 3.39
C GLN A 64 -7.60 -19.19 3.20
N LYS A 65 -8.13 -20.30 2.63
CA LYS A 65 -9.56 -20.49 2.33
C LYS A 65 -10.51 -20.07 3.45
N LYS A 66 -10.16 -20.30 4.72
CA LYS A 66 -10.98 -19.93 5.89
C LYS A 66 -11.09 -18.41 6.08
N LEU A 67 -9.99 -17.67 5.94
CA LEU A 67 -9.98 -16.21 6.11
C LEU A 67 -10.70 -15.52 4.95
N THR A 68 -10.50 -16.01 3.73
CA THR A 68 -11.26 -15.54 2.56
C THR A 68 -12.76 -15.80 2.72
N LEU A 69 -13.15 -16.97 3.19
CA LEU A 69 -14.57 -17.27 3.41
C LEU A 69 -15.17 -16.38 4.51
N ALA A 70 -14.47 -16.19 5.63
CA ALA A 70 -14.93 -15.34 6.73
C ALA A 70 -15.08 -13.87 6.30
N THR A 71 -14.15 -13.35 5.50
CA THR A 71 -14.25 -11.99 4.95
C THR A 71 -15.41 -11.86 3.98
N ILE A 72 -15.63 -12.80 3.06
CA ILE A 72 -16.79 -12.79 2.16
C ILE A 72 -18.10 -12.79 2.96
N ILE A 73 -18.23 -13.71 3.92
CA ILE A 73 -19.43 -13.81 4.77
C ILE A 73 -19.63 -12.50 5.57
N GLY A 74 -18.57 -11.97 6.18
CA GLY A 74 -18.63 -10.72 6.92
C GLY A 74 -19.03 -9.53 6.04
N THR A 75 -18.47 -9.42 4.83
CA THR A 75 -18.86 -8.39 3.87
C THR A 75 -20.32 -8.51 3.47
N PHE A 76 -20.83 -9.73 3.28
CA PHE A 76 -22.23 -10.00 2.93
C PHE A 76 -23.18 -9.61 4.06
N PHE A 77 -22.89 -9.99 5.31
CA PHE A 77 -23.70 -9.58 6.47
C PHE A 77 -23.70 -8.07 6.66
N PHE A 78 -22.55 -7.42 6.50
CA PHE A 78 -22.47 -5.97 6.53
C PHE A 78 -23.30 -5.35 5.39
N LEU A 79 -23.36 -5.99 4.23
CA LEU A 79 -24.14 -5.56 3.07
C LEU A 79 -25.63 -5.52 3.39
N VAL A 80 -26.15 -6.61 3.96
CA VAL A 80 -27.55 -6.73 4.39
C VAL A 80 -27.86 -5.68 5.46
N TRP A 81 -26.99 -5.57 6.46
CA TRP A 81 -27.16 -4.59 7.54
C TRP A 81 -27.16 -3.13 7.03
N SER A 82 -26.21 -2.78 6.17
CA SER A 82 -26.07 -1.42 5.63
C SER A 82 -27.24 -1.05 4.73
N SER A 83 -27.78 -2.00 3.98
CA SER A 83 -28.90 -1.75 3.06
C SER A 83 -30.23 -1.55 3.82
N ILE A 84 -30.40 -2.21 4.97
CA ILE A 84 -31.60 -2.06 5.81
C ILE A 84 -31.57 -0.74 6.60
N ASN A 85 -30.40 -0.33 7.07
CA ASN A 85 -30.26 0.82 7.97
C ASN A 85 -29.89 2.13 7.27
N SER A 86 -29.56 2.13 5.97
CA SER A 86 -29.19 3.37 5.28
C SER A 86 -30.41 4.26 5.05
N PRO A 87 -30.37 5.54 5.47
CA PRO A 87 -31.44 6.50 5.17
C PRO A 87 -31.61 6.74 3.67
N ASN A 88 -30.52 6.59 2.92
CA ASN A 88 -30.46 6.74 1.48
C ASN A 88 -29.76 5.51 0.86
N PRO A 89 -30.43 4.75 -0.03
CA PRO A 89 -29.83 3.57 -0.65
C PRO A 89 -28.54 3.89 -1.42
N ASN A 90 -28.43 5.11 -1.98
CA ASN A 90 -27.22 5.52 -2.71
C ASN A 90 -26.00 5.64 -1.77
N GLU A 91 -26.18 6.13 -0.54
CA GLU A 91 -25.11 6.19 0.46
C GLU A 91 -24.72 4.80 0.95
N GLY A 92 -25.70 3.90 1.04
CA GLY A 92 -25.48 2.47 1.21
C GLY A 92 -24.53 1.93 0.15
N PHE A 93 -24.87 2.07 -1.13
CA PHE A 93 -24.03 1.58 -2.25
C PHE A 93 -22.61 2.15 -2.25
N ILE A 94 -22.44 3.44 -1.96
CA ILE A 94 -21.11 4.06 -1.88
C ILE A 94 -20.28 3.42 -0.75
N SER A 95 -20.90 3.20 0.41
CA SER A 95 -20.24 2.55 1.55
C SER A 95 -19.86 1.10 1.23
N LEU A 96 -20.71 0.38 0.50
CA LEU A 96 -20.42 -0.98 0.03
C LEU A 96 -19.26 -1.03 -0.96
N TYR A 97 -19.24 -0.12 -1.93
CA TYR A 97 -18.15 0.00 -2.89
C TYR A 97 -16.80 0.16 -2.17
N LYS A 98 -16.72 1.06 -1.18
CA LYS A 98 -15.51 1.27 -0.38
C LYS A 98 -15.06 0.00 0.34
N LEU A 99 -16.00 -0.74 0.93
CA LEU A 99 -15.69 -1.98 1.65
C LEU A 99 -15.17 -3.08 0.71
N ILE A 100 -15.84 -3.29 -0.44
CA ILE A 100 -15.40 -4.26 -1.45
C ILE A 100 -13.98 -3.95 -1.92
N ILE A 101 -13.66 -2.68 -2.17
CA ILE A 101 -12.31 -2.25 -2.57
C ILE A 101 -11.29 -2.55 -1.47
N ILE A 102 -11.58 -2.23 -0.20
CA ILE A 102 -10.65 -2.52 0.91
C ILE A 102 -10.32 -4.01 0.95
N VAL A 103 -11.33 -4.88 0.92
CA VAL A 103 -11.15 -6.33 0.98
C VAL A 103 -10.37 -6.84 -0.23
N THR A 104 -10.70 -6.30 -1.41
CA THR A 104 -10.03 -6.64 -2.67
C THR A 104 -8.55 -6.26 -2.66
N ILE A 105 -8.23 -5.05 -2.20
CA ILE A 105 -6.86 -4.56 -2.03
C ILE A 105 -6.12 -5.44 -1.05
N PHE A 106 -6.72 -5.74 0.10
CA PHE A 106 -6.11 -6.56 1.14
C PHE A 106 -5.66 -7.92 0.60
N PHE A 107 -6.55 -8.66 -0.08
CA PHE A 107 -6.21 -9.95 -0.67
C PHE A 107 -5.20 -9.87 -1.81
N SER A 108 -5.30 -8.82 -2.63
CA SER A 108 -4.37 -8.57 -3.73
C SER A 108 -2.96 -8.24 -3.23
N CYS A 109 -2.85 -7.44 -2.16
CA CYS A 109 -1.60 -7.13 -1.49
C CYS A 109 -0.98 -8.38 -0.85
N LEU A 110 -1.77 -9.21 -0.16
CA LEU A 110 -1.28 -10.49 0.38
C LEU A 110 -0.71 -11.39 -0.71
N THR A 111 -1.39 -11.46 -1.86
CA THR A 111 -0.92 -12.24 -3.02
C THR A 111 0.38 -11.65 -3.58
N ALA A 112 0.46 -10.34 -3.76
CA ALA A 112 1.66 -9.66 -4.26
C ALA A 112 2.87 -9.84 -3.33
N LEU A 113 2.66 -9.73 -2.02
CA LEU A 113 3.72 -9.86 -1.01
C LEU A 113 4.33 -11.26 -0.97
N LYS A 114 3.53 -12.31 -1.19
CA LYS A 114 4.03 -13.69 -1.25
C LYS A 114 4.99 -13.92 -2.42
N SER A 115 4.84 -13.16 -3.50
CA SER A 115 5.76 -13.23 -4.64
C SER A 115 7.08 -12.53 -4.37
N ILE A 116 7.17 -11.56 -3.46
CA ILE A 116 8.35 -10.70 -3.37
C ILE A 116 9.42 -11.30 -2.45
N GLU A 117 10.67 -11.32 -2.92
CA GLU A 117 11.83 -11.60 -2.07
C GLU A 117 12.01 -10.51 -0.99
N LYS A 118 12.08 -10.91 0.29
CA LYS A 118 12.21 -10.01 1.45
C LYS A 118 11.08 -8.96 1.49
N PRO A 119 9.81 -9.37 1.61
CA PRO A 119 8.64 -8.49 1.46
C PRO A 119 8.63 -7.34 2.47
N LEU A 120 9.08 -7.56 3.71
CA LEU A 120 9.10 -6.55 4.75
C LEU A 120 10.10 -5.42 4.46
N LEU A 121 11.25 -5.74 3.85
CA LEU A 121 12.21 -4.73 3.38
C LEU A 121 11.57 -3.87 2.28
N TYR A 122 10.88 -4.50 1.32
CA TYR A 122 10.23 -3.80 0.23
C TYR A 122 9.10 -2.87 0.72
N ILE A 123 8.20 -3.36 1.57
CA ILE A 123 7.15 -2.52 2.20
C ILE A 123 7.80 -1.34 2.89
N SER A 124 8.86 -1.58 3.66
CA SER A 124 9.52 -0.51 4.39
C SER A 124 10.09 0.54 3.44
N THR A 125 10.67 0.14 2.30
CA THR A 125 11.18 1.10 1.30
C THR A 125 10.06 1.94 0.68
N VAL A 126 8.93 1.31 0.37
CA VAL A 126 7.74 2.03 -0.14
C VAL A 126 7.22 3.02 0.90
N PHE A 127 7.17 2.63 2.17
CA PHE A 127 6.75 3.49 3.28
C PHE A 127 7.72 4.65 3.51
N ALA A 128 9.02 4.43 3.36
CA ALA A 128 10.02 5.49 3.45
C ALA A 128 9.84 6.53 2.33
N TYR A 129 9.64 6.10 1.08
CA TYR A 129 9.33 7.03 -0.01
C TYR A 129 8.02 7.78 0.22
N SER A 130 6.98 7.08 0.67
CA SER A 130 5.68 7.68 1.02
C SER A 130 5.82 8.76 2.12
N LEU A 131 6.62 8.48 3.14
CA LEU A 131 6.92 9.42 4.21
C LEU A 131 7.65 10.66 3.70
N LEU A 132 8.64 10.49 2.82
CA LEU A 132 9.36 11.62 2.21
C LEU A 132 8.43 12.49 1.38
N THR A 133 7.54 11.90 0.58
CA THR A 133 6.58 12.65 -0.22
C THR A 133 5.57 13.39 0.65
N GLU A 134 5.05 12.73 1.69
CA GLU A 134 4.06 13.33 2.59
C GLU A 134 4.68 14.44 3.42
N GLY A 135 5.84 14.19 4.02
CA GLY A 135 6.62 15.17 4.78
C GLY A 135 6.99 16.39 3.94
N GLY A 136 7.49 16.16 2.72
CA GLY A 136 7.83 17.24 1.78
C GLY A 136 6.63 18.11 1.43
N PHE A 137 5.48 17.50 1.10
CA PHE A 137 4.25 18.25 0.83
C PHE A 137 3.77 19.03 2.06
N THR A 138 3.77 18.41 3.25
CA THR A 138 3.35 19.09 4.49
C THR A 138 4.22 20.29 4.81
N LEU A 139 5.53 20.24 4.52
CA LEU A 139 6.43 21.38 4.71
C LEU A 139 6.12 22.50 3.72
N ILE A 140 5.91 22.18 2.45
CA ILE A 140 5.54 23.16 1.42
C ILE A 140 4.19 23.82 1.79
N ASP A 141 3.21 23.02 2.20
CA ASP A 141 1.89 23.51 2.63
C ASP A 141 2.00 24.43 3.85
N TYR A 142 2.84 24.08 4.82
CA TYR A 142 3.13 24.90 5.99
C TYR A 142 3.78 26.24 5.65
N LEU A 143 4.66 26.29 4.64
CA LEU A 143 5.31 27.54 4.22
C LEU A 143 4.38 28.46 3.41
N ASN A 144 3.36 27.91 2.75
CA ASN A 144 2.50 28.63 1.82
C ASN A 144 1.13 29.06 2.41
N GLN A 145 0.69 28.47 3.52
CA GLN A 145 -0.64 28.73 4.09
C GLN A 145 -0.60 28.93 5.61
N ASP A 146 -1.41 29.86 6.12
CA ASP A 146 -1.59 30.08 7.56
C ASP A 146 -2.23 28.86 8.25
N ASN A 147 -3.03 28.08 7.51
CA ASN A 147 -3.71 26.89 8.01
C ASN A 147 -3.27 25.63 7.24
N PHE A 148 -2.12 25.09 7.62
CA PHE A 148 -1.60 23.86 7.02
C PHE A 148 -2.51 22.65 7.31
N THR A 149 -2.78 21.86 6.27
CA THR A 149 -3.67 20.68 6.32
C THR A 149 -3.00 19.41 5.81
N GLY A 150 -1.88 19.53 5.09
CA GLY A 150 -1.11 18.40 4.55
C GLY A 150 -1.80 17.70 3.37
N ILE A 151 -1.21 16.61 2.87
CA ILE A 151 -1.74 15.87 1.70
C ILE A 151 -3.18 15.41 1.93
N ALA A 152 -3.54 15.10 3.17
CA ALA A 152 -4.86 14.60 3.52
C ALA A 152 -5.95 15.68 3.58
N ASN A 153 -5.62 16.96 3.35
CA ASN A 153 -6.50 18.11 3.62
C ASN A 153 -7.06 18.08 5.07
N ASN A 154 -6.30 17.44 5.97
CA ASN A 154 -6.63 17.30 7.38
C ASN A 154 -5.34 17.02 8.15
N ARG A 155 -4.96 17.98 8.99
CA ARG A 155 -3.72 17.96 9.77
C ARG A 155 -3.59 16.71 10.65
N ASN A 156 -4.68 16.30 11.29
CA ASN A 156 -4.66 15.15 12.19
C ASN A 156 -4.48 13.84 11.42
N ILE A 157 -5.09 13.73 10.25
CA ILE A 157 -4.95 12.55 9.38
C ILE A 157 -3.54 12.47 8.83
N SER A 158 -2.97 13.58 8.36
CA SER A 158 -1.59 13.59 7.84
C SER A 158 -0.56 13.29 8.94
N SER A 159 -0.70 13.90 10.12
CA SER A 159 0.15 13.58 11.28
C SER A 159 0.06 12.11 11.70
N SER A 160 -1.15 11.55 11.75
CA SER A 160 -1.34 10.12 12.10
C SER A 160 -0.71 9.19 11.05
N SER A 161 -0.85 9.52 9.76
CA SER A 161 -0.24 8.79 8.64
C SER A 161 1.30 8.78 8.76
N ILE A 162 1.91 9.92 9.06
CA ILE A 162 3.36 10.05 9.29
C ILE A 162 3.82 9.15 10.45
N ILE A 163 3.13 9.21 11.59
CA ILE A 163 3.47 8.42 12.78
C ILE A 163 3.43 6.91 12.48
N ILE A 164 2.41 6.43 11.78
CA ILE A 164 2.25 5.01 11.43
C ILE A 164 3.39 4.53 10.50
N LYS A 165 3.94 5.41 9.66
CA LYS A 165 5.00 5.05 8.70
C LYS A 165 6.41 5.06 9.30
N LEU A 166 6.65 5.82 10.38
CA LEU A 166 7.96 5.95 11.01
C LEU A 166 8.61 4.61 11.47
N PRO A 167 7.89 3.65 12.08
CA PRO A 167 8.46 2.36 12.47
C PRO A 167 9.12 1.60 11.29
N PHE A 168 8.58 1.73 10.09
CA PHE A 168 9.13 1.10 8.88
C PHE A 168 10.42 1.77 8.42
N LEU A 169 10.53 3.10 8.57
CA LEU A 169 11.78 3.81 8.32
C LEU A 169 12.87 3.38 9.31
N ILE A 170 12.54 3.32 10.60
CA ILE A 170 13.46 2.85 11.66
C ILE A 170 13.92 1.42 11.35
N TYR A 171 13.00 0.55 10.90
CA TYR A 171 13.34 -0.81 10.48
C TYR A 171 14.40 -0.85 9.37
N ILE A 172 14.27 -0.01 8.32
CA ILE A 172 15.28 0.08 7.25
C ILE A 172 16.63 0.49 7.80
N ILE A 173 16.68 1.58 8.58
CA ILE A 173 17.93 2.11 9.15
C ILE A 173 18.64 1.02 9.97
N SER A 174 17.90 0.33 10.83
CA SER A 174 18.40 -0.78 11.66
C SER A 174 18.96 -1.94 10.84
N LYS A 175 18.34 -2.25 9.69
CA LYS A 175 18.81 -3.34 8.83
C LYS A 175 20.04 -2.94 8.03
N THR A 176 20.07 -1.73 7.49
CA THR A 176 21.19 -1.20 6.71
C THR A 176 22.45 -1.04 7.57
N SER A 177 22.33 -0.56 8.81
CA SER A 177 23.46 -0.43 9.73
C SER A 177 24.10 -1.78 10.08
N LYS A 178 23.27 -2.82 10.32
CA LYS A 178 23.75 -4.19 10.56
C LYS A 178 24.49 -4.77 9.36
N ILE A 179 24.06 -4.48 8.14
CA ILE A 179 24.73 -4.93 6.91
C ILE A 179 26.09 -4.24 6.76
N SER A 180 26.14 -2.91 6.98
CA SER A 180 27.39 -2.14 6.94
C SER A 180 28.43 -2.67 7.95
N LEU A 181 28.01 -2.93 9.19
CA LEU A 181 28.87 -3.49 10.24
C LEU A 181 29.40 -4.89 9.90
N LYS A 182 28.57 -5.75 9.31
CA LYS A 182 28.98 -7.09 8.88
C LYS A 182 30.05 -7.01 7.78
N ASN A 183 29.85 -6.16 6.78
CA ASN A 183 30.79 -5.99 5.67
C ASN A 183 32.12 -5.40 6.15
N HIS A 184 32.09 -4.50 7.12
CA HIS A 184 33.30 -3.92 7.72
C HIS A 184 34.12 -4.98 8.49
N LYS A 185 33.47 -5.84 9.30
CA LYS A 185 34.16 -6.94 10.00
C LYS A 185 34.78 -7.96 9.03
N ILE A 186 34.11 -8.28 7.93
CA ILE A 186 34.65 -9.20 6.92
C ILE A 186 35.92 -8.62 6.28
N LYS A 187 35.93 -7.33 5.92
CA LYS A 187 37.13 -6.66 5.39
C LYS A 187 38.31 -6.65 6.39
N LEU A 188 38.03 -6.42 7.68
CA LEU A 188 39.06 -6.43 8.72
C LEU A 188 39.68 -7.81 8.96
N ASN A 189 38.89 -8.88 8.83
CA ASN A 189 39.40 -10.24 8.97
C ASN A 189 40.18 -10.69 7.72
N ALA A 190 39.71 -10.33 6.51
CA ALA A 190 40.40 -10.66 5.26
C ALA A 190 41.76 -9.95 5.12
N GLY A 191 41.93 -8.76 5.70
CA GLY A 191 43.21 -8.05 5.73
C GLY A 191 44.17 -8.50 6.84
N LYS A 192 43.77 -9.44 7.72
CA LYS A 192 44.62 -10.04 8.75
C LYS A 192 45.16 -11.42 8.36
N GLU A 193 44.66 -12.00 7.27
CA GLU A 193 45.09 -13.29 6.73
C GLU A 193 46.06 -13.15 5.54
N SER A 194 46.55 -11.92 5.27
CA SER A 194 47.57 -11.57 4.27
C SER A 194 48.80 -11.00 4.95
#